data_AF-M4ZAH1-F1
#
_entry.id   AF-M4ZAH1-F1
#
_cell.length_a   1.000
_cell.length_b   1.000
_cell.length_c   1.000
_cell.angle_alpha   90.00
_cell.angle_beta   90.00
_cell.angle_gamma   90.00
#
_symmetry.space_group_name_H-M   'P 1'
#
loop_
_entity.id
_entity.type
_entity.pdbx_description
1 polymer ?
#
loop_
_entity_poly.entity_id
_entity_poly.type
_entity_poly.pdbx_seq_one_letter_code
_entity_poly.pdbx_strand_id
1 'polypeptide(L)'
;MAVMLVAAGAALAQAQAPAPNAPAPTPAPSTVERNAKGLAGKPIQVGIYLNVQPDCSSGPLPSIRLVTPPGNGTVTIKRGKVSATNYKQCLALEVPGFIAFYQSKTDFAGTDTVTLEVKFPQGRTEVQRIMINVGVGPAGQKI
;
A
#
# COMPACT_ATOMS: atom_id res chain seq x y z
N MET A 1 -7.85 -12.22 -75.33
CA MET A 1 -8.42 -10.86 -75.15
C MET A 1 -9.90 -11.01 -74.86
N ALA A 2 -10.32 -10.78 -73.62
CA ALA A 2 -11.73 -10.77 -73.22
C ALA A 2 -11.92 -9.61 -72.23
N VAL A 3 -12.94 -8.82 -72.50
CA VAL A 3 -13.14 -7.44 -72.05
C VAL A 3 -13.80 -7.38 -70.67
N MET A 4 -13.31 -6.45 -69.82
CA MET A 4 -13.88 -6.06 -68.54
C MET A 4 -15.27 -5.41 -68.69
N LEU A 5 -16.19 -5.73 -67.78
CA LEU A 5 -17.32 -4.87 -67.43
C LEU A 5 -17.28 -4.65 -65.92
N VAL A 6 -17.00 -3.41 -65.52
CA VAL A 6 -16.94 -2.92 -64.14
C VAL A 6 -18.25 -2.20 -63.85
N ALA A 7 -18.95 -2.59 -62.78
CA ALA A 7 -19.96 -1.77 -62.14
C ALA A 7 -19.81 -1.92 -60.62
N ALA A 8 -19.53 -0.84 -59.92
CA ALA A 8 -19.57 -0.80 -58.46
C ALA A 8 -20.06 0.57 -58.01
N GLY A 9 -21.10 0.54 -57.18
CA GLY A 9 -21.99 1.65 -56.88
C GLY A 9 -21.42 2.76 -56.01
N ALA A 10 -22.12 3.89 -56.05
CA ALA A 10 -21.87 5.07 -55.24
C ALA A 10 -22.06 4.78 -53.74
N ALA A 11 -21.05 5.12 -52.93
CA ALA A 11 -21.11 5.04 -51.48
C ALA A 11 -21.84 6.26 -50.91
N LEU A 12 -22.96 6.03 -50.21
CA LEU A 12 -23.59 7.05 -49.37
C LEU A 12 -22.84 7.14 -48.04
N ALA A 13 -22.31 8.34 -47.75
CA ALA A 13 -21.65 8.68 -46.51
C ALA A 13 -22.65 8.66 -45.33
N GLN A 14 -22.37 7.85 -44.31
CA GLN A 14 -23.09 7.91 -43.03
C GLN A 14 -22.31 8.79 -42.05
N ALA A 15 -22.87 9.94 -41.70
CA ALA A 15 -22.36 10.80 -40.64
C ALA A 15 -22.55 10.11 -39.28
N GLN A 16 -21.45 9.72 -38.64
CA GLN A 16 -21.44 9.13 -37.30
C GLN A 16 -21.54 10.26 -36.26
N ALA A 17 -22.60 10.26 -35.45
CA ALA A 17 -22.72 11.20 -34.32
C ALA A 17 -21.66 10.87 -33.25
N PRO A 18 -21.07 11.89 -32.58
CA PRO A 18 -20.09 11.66 -31.52
C PRO A 18 -20.74 11.01 -30.29
N ALA A 19 -20.12 9.94 -29.80
CA ALA A 19 -20.56 9.24 -28.59
C ALA A 19 -20.45 10.15 -27.34
N PRO A 20 -21.36 10.01 -26.35
CA PRO A 20 -21.28 10.76 -25.10
C PRO A 20 -20.02 10.40 -24.30
N ASN A 21 -19.34 11.43 -23.79
CA ASN A 21 -18.13 11.31 -22.97
C ASN A 21 -18.38 10.44 -21.72
N ALA A 22 -17.93 9.19 -21.72
CA ALA A 22 -17.86 8.38 -20.52
C ALA A 22 -16.82 8.98 -19.55
N PRO A 23 -17.10 9.07 -18.23
CA PRO A 23 -16.09 9.47 -17.25
C PRO A 23 -14.88 8.53 -17.33
N ALA A 24 -13.68 9.11 -17.38
CA ALA A 24 -12.46 8.32 -17.33
C ALA A 24 -12.41 7.50 -16.03
N PRO A 25 -11.95 6.23 -16.06
CA PRO A 25 -11.84 5.40 -14.86
C PRO A 25 -10.84 6.04 -13.89
N THR A 26 -11.29 6.33 -12.67
CA THR A 26 -10.41 6.75 -11.57
C THR A 26 -9.42 5.62 -11.29
N PRO A 27 -8.10 5.89 -11.16
CA PRO A 27 -7.13 4.86 -10.80
C PRO A 27 -7.52 4.19 -9.48
N ALA A 28 -7.70 2.87 -9.50
CA ALA A 28 -7.94 2.10 -8.28
C ALA A 28 -6.71 2.18 -7.36
N PRO A 29 -6.88 2.21 -6.03
CA PRO A 29 -5.74 2.17 -5.12
C PRO A 29 -4.97 0.87 -5.32
N SER A 30 -3.63 0.94 -5.31
CA SER A 30 -2.80 -0.25 -5.48
C SER A 30 -2.80 -1.08 -4.20
N THR A 31 -3.04 -2.39 -4.34
CA THR A 31 -2.92 -3.34 -3.21
C THR A 31 -1.48 -3.77 -3.06
N VAL A 32 -0.93 -3.65 -1.84
CA VAL A 32 0.43 -4.08 -1.50
C VAL A 32 0.34 -5.14 -0.41
N GLU A 33 0.84 -6.33 -0.69
CA GLU A 33 0.92 -7.42 0.27
C GLU A 33 2.25 -7.35 1.04
N ARG A 34 2.21 -7.47 2.37
CA ARG A 34 3.40 -7.43 3.24
C ARG A 34 3.33 -8.53 4.29
N ASN A 35 4.50 -8.94 4.77
CA ASN A 35 4.62 -9.92 5.85
C ASN A 35 5.37 -9.31 7.03
N ALA A 36 4.90 -9.61 8.24
CA ALA A 36 5.60 -9.32 9.48
C ALA A 36 5.63 -10.58 10.37
N LYS A 37 6.63 -10.65 11.26
CA LYS A 37 6.78 -11.75 12.21
C LYS A 37 7.23 -11.23 13.56
N GLY A 38 6.80 -11.89 14.63
CA GLY A 38 7.22 -11.56 15.98
C GLY A 38 6.62 -12.48 17.02
N LEU A 39 6.84 -12.16 18.29
CA LEU A 39 6.40 -12.97 19.42
C LEU A 39 5.10 -12.44 20.01
N ALA A 40 4.29 -13.36 20.52
CA ALA A 40 3.04 -13.04 21.21
C ALA A 40 3.27 -12.04 22.37
N GLY A 41 2.35 -11.08 22.51
CA GLY A 41 2.39 -10.06 23.56
C GLY A 41 3.51 -9.02 23.43
N LYS A 42 4.40 -9.12 22.43
CA LYS A 42 5.41 -8.10 22.11
C LYS A 42 4.92 -7.19 20.98
N PRO A 43 5.30 -5.90 20.97
CA PRO A 43 5.03 -5.03 19.84
C PRO A 43 5.84 -5.51 18.62
N ILE A 44 5.14 -5.87 17.55
CA ILE A 44 5.67 -6.27 16.26
C ILE A 44 5.58 -5.07 15.33
N GLN A 45 6.71 -4.61 14.79
CA GLN A 45 6.70 -3.56 13.78
C GLN A 45 6.15 -4.13 12.45
N VAL A 46 5.02 -3.59 11.99
CA VAL A 46 4.33 -4.07 10.77
C VAL A 46 4.44 -3.09 9.60
N GLY A 47 4.86 -1.85 9.86
CA GLY A 47 5.08 -0.88 8.81
C GLY A 47 5.81 0.36 9.30
N ILE A 48 6.60 0.95 8.40
CA ILE A 48 7.19 2.28 8.54
C ILE A 48 6.72 3.11 7.34
N TYR A 49 6.23 4.32 7.62
CA TYR A 49 5.65 5.22 6.63
C TYR A 49 6.35 6.57 6.71
N LEU A 50 7.09 6.88 5.65
CA LEU A 50 7.94 8.05 5.52
C LEU A 50 7.57 8.78 4.23
N ASN A 51 7.92 10.06 4.15
CA ASN A 51 7.98 10.77 2.88
C ASN A 51 9.34 11.46 2.77
N VAL A 52 10.20 10.93 1.91
CA VAL A 52 11.57 11.40 1.71
C VAL A 52 11.70 11.90 0.28
N GLN A 53 12.12 13.15 0.14
CA GLN A 53 12.31 13.81 -1.15
C GLN A 53 13.62 13.35 -1.82
N PRO A 54 13.80 13.59 -3.14
CA PRO A 54 15.03 13.24 -3.84
C PRO A 54 16.29 13.91 -3.26
N ASP A 55 16.15 15.09 -2.67
CA ASP A 55 17.20 15.83 -1.96
C ASP A 55 17.46 15.32 -0.52
N CYS A 56 16.87 14.18 -0.15
CA CYS A 56 16.95 13.55 1.17
C CYS A 56 16.29 14.33 2.33
N SER A 57 15.57 15.41 2.04
CA SER A 57 14.77 16.12 3.03
C SER A 57 13.45 15.38 3.33
N SER A 58 12.87 15.64 4.51
CA SER A 58 11.55 15.14 4.85
C SER A 58 10.45 15.95 4.17
N GLY A 59 9.57 15.28 3.42
CA GLY A 59 8.31 15.87 2.96
C GLY A 59 7.18 15.72 3.99
N PRO A 60 5.96 16.16 3.67
CA PRO A 60 4.80 15.98 4.53
C PRO A 60 4.54 14.49 4.81
N LEU A 61 4.14 14.14 6.04
CA LEU A 61 3.85 12.75 6.38
C LEU A 61 2.59 12.24 5.64
N PRO A 62 2.54 10.95 5.29
CA PRO A 62 1.34 10.35 4.73
C PRO A 62 0.21 10.29 5.76
N SER A 63 -1.04 10.28 5.30
CA SER A 63 -2.18 9.94 6.18
C SER A 63 -2.43 8.44 6.15
N ILE A 64 -2.63 7.84 7.32
CA ILE A 64 -2.84 6.40 7.46
C ILE A 64 -4.22 6.16 8.09
N ARG A 65 -4.98 5.24 7.50
CA ARG A 65 -6.29 4.82 7.99
C ARG A 65 -6.30 3.30 8.16
N LEU A 66 -6.83 2.84 9.29
CA LEU A 66 -7.14 1.43 9.49
C LEU A 66 -8.41 1.08 8.70
N VAL A 67 -8.28 0.20 7.70
CA VAL A 67 -9.39 -0.26 6.86
C VAL A 67 -10.04 -1.49 7.47
N THR A 68 -9.22 -2.50 7.77
CA THR A 68 -9.65 -3.74 8.42
C THR A 68 -8.77 -3.97 9.65
N PRO A 69 -9.34 -3.96 10.87
CA PRO A 69 -8.58 -4.24 12.09
C PRO A 69 -8.12 -5.71 12.13
N PRO A 70 -7.05 -6.02 12.87
CA PRO A 70 -6.66 -7.41 13.15
C PRO A 70 -7.71 -8.13 13.99
N GLY A 71 -7.84 -9.45 13.81
CA GLY A 71 -8.77 -10.27 14.60
C GLY A 71 -8.25 -10.65 15.98
N ASN A 72 -6.92 -10.75 16.12
CA ASN A 72 -6.26 -11.30 17.30
C ASN A 72 -5.26 -10.36 17.96
N GLY A 73 -5.41 -9.05 17.74
CA GLY A 73 -4.53 -8.06 18.35
C GLY A 73 -5.04 -6.63 18.20
N THR A 74 -4.11 -5.68 18.29
CA THR A 74 -4.38 -4.25 18.11
C THR A 74 -3.23 -3.64 17.33
N VAL A 75 -3.54 -2.68 16.45
CA VAL A 75 -2.54 -1.88 15.77
C VAL A 75 -2.52 -0.47 16.33
N THR A 76 -1.35 -0.02 16.73
CA THR A 76 -1.09 1.36 17.15
C THR A 76 -0.14 2.02 16.18
N ILE A 77 -0.46 3.24 15.75
CA ILE A 77 0.40 4.04 14.88
C ILE A 77 1.03 5.13 15.73
N LYS A 78 2.36 5.17 15.79
CA LYS A 78 3.11 6.18 16.53
C LYS A 78 3.90 7.05 15.58
N ARG A 79 3.93 8.36 15.83
CA ARG A 79 4.88 9.27 15.19
C ARG A 79 6.23 9.16 15.89
N GLY A 80 7.31 9.12 15.13
CA GLY A 80 8.67 9.11 15.67
C GLY A 80 9.70 9.59 14.66
N LYS A 81 10.94 9.67 15.10
CA LYS A 81 12.10 9.80 14.20
C LYS A 81 12.48 8.42 13.70
N VAL A 82 12.74 8.30 12.40
CA VAL A 82 13.19 7.07 11.76
C VAL A 82 14.57 7.33 11.18
N SER A 83 15.52 6.51 11.58
CA SER A 83 16.88 6.53 11.06
C SER A 83 17.07 5.36 10.11
N ALA A 84 17.65 5.62 8.95
CA ALA A 84 18.00 4.61 7.96
C ALA A 84 19.32 4.97 7.28
N THR A 85 20.11 3.96 6.93
CA THR A 85 21.30 4.11 6.09
C THR A 85 21.03 3.52 4.73
N ASN A 86 21.61 4.10 3.67
CA ASN A 86 21.45 3.65 2.29
C ASN A 86 19.97 3.53 1.84
N TYR A 87 19.14 4.50 2.24
CA TYR A 87 17.75 4.58 1.81
C TYR A 87 17.68 5.31 0.46
N LYS A 88 17.46 4.57 -0.63
CA LYS A 88 17.54 5.11 -2.00
C LYS A 88 18.91 5.79 -2.23
N GLN A 89 18.93 7.06 -2.63
CA GLN A 89 20.14 7.87 -2.80
C GLN A 89 20.70 8.47 -1.49
N CYS A 90 20.02 8.27 -0.35
CA CYS A 90 20.38 8.90 0.93
C CYS A 90 21.26 7.97 1.77
N LEU A 91 22.53 8.36 1.97
CA LEU A 91 23.52 7.59 2.73
C LEU A 91 23.16 7.48 4.22
N ALA A 92 22.77 8.59 4.83
CA ALA A 92 22.29 8.67 6.21
C ALA A 92 21.03 9.53 6.24
N LEU A 93 19.95 8.96 6.75
CA LEU A 93 18.63 9.58 6.80
C LEU A 93 18.15 9.60 8.25
N GLU A 94 17.73 10.76 8.74
CA GLU A 94 16.92 10.90 9.95
C GLU A 94 15.73 11.80 9.63
N VAL A 95 14.53 11.21 9.58
CA VAL A 95 13.30 11.94 9.21
C VAL A 95 12.14 11.56 10.12
N PRO A 96 11.15 12.45 10.31
CA PRO A 96 9.91 12.05 10.92
C PRO A 96 9.21 10.96 10.10
N GLY A 97 8.53 10.06 10.79
CA GLY A 97 7.76 8.97 10.19
C GLY A 97 6.66 8.47 11.10
N PHE A 98 5.76 7.68 10.54
CA PHE A 98 4.82 6.87 11.31
C PHE A 98 5.28 5.41 11.34
N ILE A 99 5.22 4.80 12.52
CA ILE A 99 5.56 3.41 12.73
C ILE A 99 4.30 2.70 13.25
N ALA A 100 3.86 1.70 12.50
CA ALA A 100 2.75 0.85 12.88
C ALA A 100 3.27 -0.35 13.68
N PHE A 101 2.76 -0.50 14.90
CA PHE A 101 3.03 -1.63 15.77
C PHE A 101 1.76 -2.45 15.93
N TYR A 102 1.87 -3.75 15.70
CA TYR A 102 0.87 -4.73 16.07
C TYR A 102 1.24 -5.36 17.42
N GLN A 103 0.26 -5.57 18.28
CA GLN A 103 0.44 -6.39 19.48
C GLN A 103 -0.68 -7.43 19.52
N SER A 104 -0.31 -8.71 19.59
CA SER A 104 -1.27 -9.79 19.71
C SER A 104 -1.90 -9.83 21.10
N LYS A 105 -3.02 -10.54 21.23
CA LYS A 105 -3.48 -11.06 22.51
C LYS A 105 -2.42 -12.00 23.11
N THR A 106 -2.39 -12.12 24.43
CA THR A 106 -1.34 -12.84 25.19
C THR A 106 -1.21 -14.31 24.79
N ASP A 107 -2.32 -14.96 24.46
CA ASP A 107 -2.36 -16.40 24.15
C ASP A 107 -2.53 -16.71 22.65
N PHE A 108 -2.38 -15.69 21.80
CA PHE A 108 -2.51 -15.87 20.36
C PHE A 108 -1.18 -16.28 19.73
N ALA A 109 -1.20 -17.39 19.00
CA ALA A 109 -0.16 -17.80 18.08
C ALA A 109 -0.80 -18.23 16.75
N GLY A 110 -0.13 -17.92 15.64
CA GLY A 110 -0.65 -18.14 14.29
C GLY A 110 -0.63 -16.88 13.45
N THR A 111 -1.50 -16.83 12.44
CA THR A 111 -1.50 -15.75 11.46
C THR A 111 -2.66 -14.80 11.71
N ASP A 112 -2.36 -13.51 11.80
CA ASP A 112 -3.34 -12.43 11.82
C ASP A 112 -3.18 -11.56 10.57
N THR A 113 -4.20 -10.76 10.24
CA THR A 113 -4.15 -9.87 9.08
C THR A 113 -4.71 -8.50 9.44
N VAL A 114 -3.97 -7.46 9.07
CA VAL A 114 -4.44 -6.07 9.17
C VAL A 114 -4.40 -5.43 7.79
N THR A 115 -5.37 -4.57 7.50
CA THR A 115 -5.37 -3.77 6.28
C THR A 115 -5.29 -2.28 6.60
N LEU A 116 -4.27 -1.61 6.07
CA LEU A 116 -4.04 -0.17 6.23
C LEU A 116 -4.16 0.53 4.88
N GLU A 117 -4.91 1.63 4.81
CA GLU A 117 -4.86 2.54 3.67
C GLU A 117 -3.86 3.66 3.97
N VAL A 118 -2.96 3.92 3.02
CA VAL A 118 -1.92 4.94 3.14
C VAL A 118 -2.05 5.88 1.96
N LYS A 119 -2.32 7.16 2.25
CA LYS A 119 -2.33 8.23 1.24
C LYS A 119 -1.07 9.06 1.38
N PHE A 120 -0.27 9.06 0.33
CA PHE A 120 0.93 9.88 0.23
C PHE A 120 0.59 11.27 -0.34
N PRO A 121 1.33 12.33 0.04
CA PRO A 121 1.07 13.70 -0.41
C PRO A 121 1.14 13.92 -1.93
N GLN A 122 1.70 12.97 -2.68
CA GLN A 122 1.80 13.00 -4.15
C GLN A 122 0.61 12.31 -4.85
N GLY A 123 -0.50 12.11 -4.14
CA GLY A 123 -1.73 11.50 -4.69
C GLY A 123 -1.71 9.96 -4.75
N ARG A 124 -0.56 9.33 -4.48
CA ARG A 124 -0.47 7.87 -4.41
C ARG A 124 -1.23 7.35 -3.19
N THR A 125 -2.22 6.48 -3.43
CA THR A 125 -2.95 5.76 -2.38
C THR A 125 -2.64 4.27 -2.50
N GLU A 126 -2.24 3.66 -1.38
CA GLU A 126 -1.96 2.24 -1.27
C GLU A 126 -2.88 1.60 -0.24
N VAL A 127 -3.46 0.44 -0.58
CA VAL A 127 -4.11 -0.45 0.38
C VAL A 127 -3.12 -1.54 0.73
N GLN A 128 -2.66 -1.57 1.96
CA GLN A 128 -1.66 -2.51 2.44
C GLN A 128 -2.31 -3.61 3.25
N ARG A 129 -2.33 -4.82 2.70
CA ARG A 129 -2.70 -6.01 3.46
C ARG A 129 -1.42 -6.58 4.06
N ILE A 130 -1.40 -6.68 5.38
CA ILE A 130 -0.23 -7.10 6.13
C ILE A 130 -0.58 -8.38 6.88
N MET A 131 0.08 -9.47 6.48
CA MET A 131 -0.03 -10.76 7.13
C MET A 131 1.03 -10.87 8.24
N ILE A 132 0.58 -11.14 9.46
CA ILE A 132 1.41 -11.10 10.67
C ILE A 132 1.48 -12.51 11.23
N ASN A 133 2.68 -13.10 11.25
CA ASN A 133 2.90 -14.42 11.85
C ASN A 133 3.38 -14.23 13.29
N VAL A 134 2.56 -14.65 14.24
CA VAL A 134 2.82 -14.55 15.67
C VAL A 134 3.29 -15.92 16.18
N GLY A 135 4.53 -15.98 16.63
CA GLY A 135 5.07 -17.14 17.33
C GLY A 135 4.87 -17.03 18.83
N VAL A 136 4.92 -18.17 19.53
CA VAL A 136 5.06 -18.19 20.99
C VAL A 136 6.49 -17.75 21.36
N GLY A 137 6.61 -16.75 22.23
CA GLY A 137 7.90 -16.46 22.88
C GLY A 137 8.17 -17.53 23.95
N PRO A 138 9.43 -17.73 24.39
CA PRO A 138 9.69 -18.56 25.56
C PRO A 138 8.84 -18.02 26.71
N ALA A 139 7.95 -18.87 27.24
CA ALA A 139 7.17 -18.56 28.43
C ALA A 139 8.15 -18.09 29.51
N GLY A 140 7.86 -16.94 30.12
CA GLY A 140 8.78 -16.25 31.02
C GLY A 140 9.49 -17.23 31.95
N GLN A 141 10.80 -17.33 31.81
CA GLN A 141 11.64 -17.94 32.82
C GLN A 141 11.48 -17.05 34.07
N LYS A 142 10.57 -17.45 34.95
CA LYS A 142 10.64 -17.08 36.36
C LYS A 142 12.00 -17.59 36.83
N ILE A 143 12.92 -16.66 37.05
CA ILE A 143 13.97 -16.81 38.06
C ILE A 143 13.43 -16.24 39.36
#